data_AF-A0A9D7D1L5-F1
#
_entry.id   AF-A0A9D7D1L5-F1
#
_cell.length_a   1.000
_cell.length_b   1.000
_cell.length_c   1.000
_cell.angle_alpha   90.00
_cell.angle_beta   90.00
_cell.angle_gamma   90.00
#
_symmetry.space_group_name_H-M   'P 1'
#
loop_
_entity.id
_entity.type
_entity.pdbx_description
1 polymer ?
#
loop_
_entity_poly.entity_id
_entity_poly.type
_entity_poly.pdbx_seq_one_letter_code
_entity_poly.pdbx_strand_id
1 'polypeptide(L)'
;MGALLTALGGYVAKPCAVATDAGVVRSGAARDGALLDVSALSGEVAVPRFSREGWDADALVWLLSGSAATKGLALTFRAIDVGLARLSDERHVGDAAMAARHDDPTRLAWLAERLRQTNHKGPWLLPPWLGRDEERATALSSSLGAPCGELATGLAGPSGFRFGAMRARVLAAEGIAAVRGFAEAIREGADDVVVTASNGARLRVDVVVLATGGLVGGGLGYAPSEAGVGGELPLEPRPFLVESLASSRVGVDDMPLLVPGSMFGRAPETIAWPFVAHGALERGGALIHDGGRLRGRQRIFAAGDVVADQARTWLAAAASGLEAGAGAATFAAAEGRARSSG
;
A
#
# COMPACT_ATOMS: atom_id res chain seq x y z
N MET A 1 -12.82 10.20 0.33
CA MET A 1 -11.76 9.49 -0.43
C MET A 1 -11.10 10.36 -1.49
N GLY A 2 -11.86 11.04 -2.38
CA GLY A 2 -11.28 11.91 -3.42
C GLY A 2 -10.28 12.95 -2.89
N ALA A 3 -10.64 13.68 -1.83
CA ALA A 3 -9.75 14.69 -1.22
C ALA A 3 -8.41 14.14 -0.72
N LEU A 4 -8.37 12.91 -0.17
CA LEU A 4 -7.14 12.28 0.29
C LEU A 4 -6.23 11.89 -0.90
N LEU A 5 -6.81 11.29 -1.94
CA LEU A 5 -6.08 10.94 -3.15
C LEU A 5 -5.55 12.19 -3.87
N THR A 6 -6.32 13.28 -3.86
CA THR A 6 -5.88 14.60 -4.32
C THR A 6 -4.72 15.13 -3.48
N ALA A 7 -4.80 15.04 -2.14
CA ALA A 7 -3.74 15.49 -1.24
C ALA A 7 -2.42 14.73 -1.45
N LEU A 8 -2.49 13.42 -1.77
CA LEU A 8 -1.32 12.62 -2.10
C LEU A 8 -0.66 13.04 -3.44
N GLY A 9 -1.36 13.74 -4.32
CA GLY A 9 -0.77 14.43 -5.46
C GLY A 9 -0.27 13.54 -6.61
N GLY A 10 -0.70 12.27 -6.68
CA GLY A 10 -0.25 11.33 -7.73
C GLY A 10 -1.23 10.20 -8.03
N TYR A 11 -2.45 10.25 -7.49
CA TYR A 11 -3.50 9.26 -7.77
C TYR A 11 -4.65 9.91 -8.53
N VAL A 12 -5.20 9.15 -9.49
CA VAL A 12 -6.38 9.55 -10.24
C VAL A 12 -7.59 8.82 -9.66
N ALA A 13 -8.47 9.55 -8.98
CA ALA A 13 -9.64 9.03 -8.29
C ALA A 13 -10.87 8.91 -9.21
N LYS A 14 -10.77 8.03 -10.21
CA LYS A 14 -11.87 7.70 -11.13
C LYS A 14 -11.87 6.21 -11.47
N PRO A 15 -13.02 5.62 -11.84
CA PRO A 15 -13.07 4.27 -12.39
C PRO A 15 -12.08 4.11 -13.54
N CYS A 16 -11.28 3.05 -13.48
CA CYS A 16 -10.24 2.79 -14.46
C CYS A 16 -10.10 1.28 -14.70
N ALA A 17 -9.37 0.92 -15.75
CA ALA A 17 -8.85 -0.42 -15.92
C ALA A 17 -7.34 -0.35 -16.13
N VAL A 18 -6.58 -1.15 -15.39
CA VAL A 18 -5.11 -1.16 -15.45
C VAL A 18 -4.63 -2.57 -15.80
N ALA A 19 -3.63 -2.65 -16.67
CA ALA A 19 -2.96 -3.91 -16.99
C ALA A 19 -1.94 -4.25 -15.91
N THR A 20 -1.82 -5.53 -15.54
CA THR A 20 -0.85 -6.02 -14.53
C THR A 20 0.31 -6.78 -15.18
N ASP A 21 1.43 -6.89 -14.47
CA ASP A 21 2.56 -7.79 -14.82
C ASP A 21 2.15 -9.27 -14.97
N ALA A 22 1.07 -9.71 -14.31
CA ALA A 22 0.48 -11.03 -14.51
C ALA A 22 -0.33 -11.20 -15.82
N GLY A 23 -0.33 -10.20 -16.71
CA GLY A 23 -1.06 -10.26 -17.99
C GLY A 23 -2.58 -10.13 -17.87
N VAL A 24 -3.09 -9.52 -16.79
CA VAL A 24 -4.52 -9.34 -16.54
C VAL A 24 -4.87 -7.86 -16.53
N VAL A 25 -6.00 -7.50 -17.13
CA VAL A 25 -6.60 -6.18 -16.95
C VAL A 25 -7.49 -6.22 -15.70
N ARG A 26 -7.28 -5.31 -14.75
CA ARG A 26 -8.07 -5.19 -13.53
C ARG A 26 -8.82 -3.87 -13.48
N SER A 27 -10.08 -3.93 -13.06
CA SER A 27 -10.89 -2.73 -12.81
C SER A 27 -10.53 -2.17 -11.44
N GLY A 28 -10.47 -0.84 -11.34
CA GLY A 28 -10.19 -0.13 -10.09
C GLY A 28 -11.03 1.13 -9.97
N ALA A 29 -11.24 1.59 -8.73
CA ALA A 29 -11.92 2.86 -8.46
C ALA A 29 -10.97 4.08 -8.50
N ALA A 30 -9.66 3.82 -8.49
CA ALA A 30 -8.59 4.78 -8.61
C ALA A 30 -7.31 4.06 -9.06
N ARG A 31 -6.33 4.84 -9.52
CA ARG A 31 -5.01 4.34 -9.89
C ARG A 31 -3.91 5.34 -9.55
N ASP A 32 -2.69 4.84 -9.43
CA ASP A 32 -1.49 5.65 -9.53
C ASP A 32 -1.42 6.31 -10.92
N GLY A 33 -1.02 7.57 -10.97
CA GLY A 33 -0.89 8.39 -12.18
C GLY A 33 0.03 7.77 -13.24
N ALA A 34 1.05 7.03 -12.82
CA ALA A 34 1.99 6.35 -13.72
C ALA A 34 1.35 5.18 -14.50
N LEU A 35 0.31 4.55 -13.94
CA LEU A 35 -0.32 3.39 -14.56
C LEU A 35 -1.13 3.76 -15.79
N LEU A 36 -1.07 2.96 -16.85
CA LEU A 36 -1.91 3.20 -18.02
C LEU A 36 -3.37 2.83 -17.73
N ASP A 37 -4.30 3.79 -17.90
CA ASP A 37 -5.74 3.52 -17.89
C ASP A 37 -6.19 3.00 -19.25
N VAL A 38 -6.26 1.68 -19.39
CA VAL A 38 -6.68 1.07 -20.65
C VAL A 38 -8.18 1.24 -20.91
N SER A 39 -8.99 1.52 -19.90
CA SER A 39 -10.44 1.71 -20.11
C SER A 39 -10.79 2.96 -20.93
N ALA A 40 -9.87 3.93 -20.97
CA ALA A 40 -10.03 5.18 -21.70
C ALA A 40 -9.46 5.13 -23.14
N LEU A 41 -8.95 3.97 -23.57
CA LEU A 41 -8.24 3.81 -24.84
C LEU A 41 -9.09 3.03 -25.86
N SER A 42 -8.71 3.15 -27.12
CA SER A 42 -9.18 2.30 -28.22
C SER A 42 -8.03 2.02 -29.19
N GLY A 43 -8.14 0.92 -29.94
CA GLY A 43 -7.14 0.54 -30.94
C GLY A 43 -5.94 -0.23 -30.37
N GLU A 44 -4.78 -0.06 -31.02
CA GLU A 44 -3.56 -0.84 -30.73
C GLU A 44 -2.69 -0.17 -29.66
N VAL A 45 -2.44 -0.89 -28.56
CA VAL A 45 -1.51 -0.50 -27.49
C VAL A 45 -0.18 -1.22 -27.69
N ALA A 46 0.91 -0.46 -27.84
CA ALA A 46 2.23 -1.03 -28.01
C ALA A 46 2.86 -1.43 -26.67
N VAL A 47 3.47 -2.61 -26.65
CA VAL A 47 4.23 -3.17 -25.54
C VAL A 47 5.66 -3.38 -26.02
N PRO A 48 6.68 -2.72 -25.44
CA PRO A 48 8.03 -2.82 -25.95
C PRO A 48 8.67 -4.17 -25.61
N ARG A 49 9.28 -4.83 -26.59
CA ARG A 49 10.14 -6.00 -26.36
C ARG A 49 11.42 -5.54 -25.69
N PHE A 50 11.70 -6.12 -24.53
CA PHE A 50 12.95 -5.89 -23.82
C PHE A 50 13.39 -7.17 -23.13
N SER A 51 14.53 -7.71 -23.53
CA SER A 51 15.06 -8.94 -22.93
C SER A 51 15.62 -8.65 -21.53
N ARG A 52 14.80 -8.96 -20.51
CA ARG A 52 15.10 -8.90 -19.08
C ARG A 52 14.26 -9.94 -18.34
N GLU A 53 14.81 -10.46 -17.24
CA GLU A 53 14.09 -11.35 -16.33
C GLU A 53 12.79 -10.70 -15.83
N GLY A 54 11.68 -11.43 -15.91
CA GLY A 54 10.36 -10.95 -15.51
C GLY A 54 9.65 -10.07 -16.54
N TRP A 55 10.22 -9.85 -17.73
CA TRP A 55 9.54 -9.14 -18.82
C TRP A 55 9.56 -9.94 -20.12
N ASP A 56 8.40 -10.50 -20.48
CA ASP A 56 8.14 -11.10 -21.78
C ASP A 56 6.98 -10.38 -22.44
N ALA A 57 7.30 -9.47 -23.37
CA ALA A 57 6.31 -8.63 -24.04
C ALA A 57 5.33 -9.45 -24.89
N ASP A 58 5.78 -10.54 -25.53
CA ASP A 58 4.93 -11.35 -26.39
C ASP A 58 3.95 -12.18 -25.55
N ALA A 59 4.41 -12.77 -24.45
CA ALA A 59 3.54 -13.45 -23.49
C ALA A 59 2.52 -12.48 -22.85
N LEU A 60 2.98 -11.28 -22.45
CA LEU A 60 2.10 -10.23 -21.90
C LEU A 60 1.03 -9.81 -22.91
N VAL A 61 1.41 -9.57 -24.17
CA VAL A 61 0.48 -9.20 -25.24
C VAL A 61 -0.60 -10.26 -25.43
N TRP A 62 -0.21 -11.54 -25.43
CA TRP A 62 -1.16 -12.65 -25.55
C TRP A 62 -2.16 -12.68 -24.38
N LEU A 63 -1.67 -12.63 -23.14
CA LEU A 63 -2.51 -12.65 -21.93
C LEU A 63 -3.43 -11.42 -21.84
N LEU A 64 -2.88 -10.23 -22.07
CA LEU A 64 -3.62 -8.97 -21.99
C LEU A 64 -4.70 -8.87 -23.04
N SER A 65 -4.44 -9.37 -24.26
CA SER A 65 -5.45 -9.39 -25.33
C SER A 65 -6.64 -10.27 -24.93
N GLY A 66 -6.40 -11.46 -24.37
CA GLY A 66 -7.47 -12.32 -23.85
C GLY A 66 -8.24 -11.69 -22.69
N SER A 67 -7.53 -11.02 -21.76
CA SER A 67 -8.15 -10.34 -20.62
C SER A 67 -9.00 -9.14 -21.03
N ALA A 68 -8.51 -8.32 -21.97
CA ALA A 68 -9.24 -7.19 -22.52
C ALA A 68 -10.50 -7.61 -23.29
N ALA A 69 -10.43 -8.67 -24.08
CA ALA A 69 -11.57 -9.24 -24.79
C ALA A 69 -12.67 -9.70 -23.81
N THR A 70 -12.28 -10.40 -22.72
CA THR A 70 -13.22 -10.82 -21.67
C THR A 70 -13.90 -9.64 -20.98
N LYS A 71 -13.23 -8.48 -20.92
CA LYS A 71 -13.79 -7.23 -20.39
C LYS A 71 -14.54 -6.38 -21.41
N GLY A 72 -14.64 -6.81 -22.67
CA GLY A 72 -15.30 -6.06 -23.74
C GLY A 72 -14.59 -4.76 -24.13
N LEU A 73 -13.27 -4.67 -23.92
CA LEU A 73 -12.48 -3.50 -24.31
C LEU A 73 -12.13 -3.56 -25.80
N ALA A 74 -12.32 -2.46 -26.53
CA ALA A 74 -11.99 -2.34 -27.95
C ALA A 74 -10.48 -2.08 -28.16
N LEU A 75 -9.65 -3.00 -27.68
CA LEU A 75 -8.19 -2.89 -27.65
C LEU A 75 -7.52 -4.13 -28.23
N THR A 76 -6.40 -3.90 -28.88
CA THR A 76 -5.41 -4.93 -29.20
C THR A 76 -4.08 -4.55 -28.57
N PHE A 77 -3.29 -5.54 -28.16
CA PHE A 77 -1.92 -5.31 -27.72
C PHE A 77 -0.95 -5.81 -28.78
N ARG A 78 0.18 -5.13 -28.94
CA ARG A 78 1.21 -5.53 -29.89
C ARG A 78 2.60 -5.36 -29.31
N ALA A 79 3.41 -6.41 -29.42
CA ALA A 79 4.81 -6.35 -29.05
C ALA A 79 5.62 -5.65 -30.16
N ILE A 80 6.40 -4.63 -29.79
CA ILE A 80 7.24 -3.83 -30.70
C ILE A 80 8.68 -3.87 -30.22
N ASP A 81 9.63 -4.11 -31.12
CA ASP A 81 11.05 -4.06 -30.80
C ASP A 81 11.51 -2.64 -30.50
N VAL A 82 11.93 -2.40 -29.25
CA VAL A 82 12.47 -1.11 -28.80
C VAL A 82 13.71 -1.35 -27.95
N GLY A 83 14.83 -0.72 -28.32
CA GLY A 83 16.02 -0.74 -27.47
C GLY A 83 15.81 0.13 -26.24
N LEU A 84 15.32 -0.48 -25.14
CA LEU A 84 15.03 0.20 -23.86
C LEU A 84 16.20 0.19 -22.86
N ALA A 85 17.22 -0.64 -23.06
CA ALA A 85 18.48 -0.51 -22.31
C ALA A 85 19.36 0.58 -22.91
N ARG A 86 19.79 1.50 -22.07
CA ARG A 86 20.88 2.46 -22.34
C ARG A 86 22.19 1.96 -21.76
N LEU A 87 22.14 1.28 -20.61
CA LEU A 87 23.30 0.74 -19.92
C LEU A 87 23.22 -0.79 -19.88
N SER A 88 24.37 -1.46 -19.85
CA SER A 88 24.46 -2.93 -19.89
C SER A 88 23.86 -3.60 -18.65
N ASP A 89 23.93 -2.94 -17.50
CA ASP A 89 23.46 -3.43 -16.22
C ASP A 89 21.93 -3.42 -16.08
N GLU A 90 21.22 -2.66 -16.92
CA GLU A 90 19.77 -2.45 -16.84
C GLU A 90 18.93 -3.70 -17.06
N ARG A 91 19.54 -4.76 -17.58
CA ARG A 91 18.91 -6.07 -17.73
C ARG A 91 18.80 -6.84 -16.40
N HIS A 92 19.58 -6.45 -15.40
CA HIS A 92 19.72 -7.20 -14.14
C HIS A 92 19.26 -6.39 -12.92
N VAL A 93 19.07 -5.08 -13.06
CA VAL A 93 18.54 -4.26 -11.95
C VAL A 93 17.05 -4.48 -11.77
N GLY A 94 16.57 -4.46 -10.52
CA GLY A 94 15.14 -4.56 -10.22
C GLY A 94 14.35 -3.33 -10.68
N ASP A 95 13.02 -3.44 -10.73
CA ASP A 95 12.15 -2.40 -11.29
C ASP A 95 12.23 -1.08 -10.53
N ALA A 96 12.34 -1.10 -9.20
CA ALA A 96 12.52 0.11 -8.40
C ALA A 96 13.81 0.88 -8.74
N ALA A 97 14.89 0.15 -9.01
CA ALA A 97 16.15 0.78 -9.42
C ALA A 97 16.07 1.32 -10.85
N MET A 98 15.38 0.64 -11.76
CA MET A 98 15.15 1.13 -13.12
C MET A 98 14.21 2.34 -13.15
N ALA A 99 13.16 2.33 -12.34
CA ALA A 99 12.24 3.46 -12.17
C ALA A 99 12.96 4.70 -11.63
N ALA A 100 13.84 4.52 -10.63
CA ALA A 100 14.64 5.62 -10.08
C ALA A 100 15.52 6.31 -11.13
N ARG A 101 16.02 5.57 -12.12
CA ARG A 101 16.79 6.17 -13.23
C ARG A 101 15.92 7.09 -14.09
N HIS A 102 14.64 6.79 -14.26
CA HIS A 102 13.72 7.61 -15.05
C HIS A 102 13.16 8.81 -14.28
N ASP A 103 13.46 8.95 -12.98
CA ASP A 103 13.24 10.20 -12.27
C ASP A 103 14.15 11.32 -12.82
N ASP A 104 15.28 11.01 -13.46
CA ASP A 104 16.09 11.98 -14.23
C ASP A 104 15.40 12.36 -15.55
N PRO A 105 15.07 13.65 -15.78
CA PRO A 105 14.46 14.12 -17.02
C PRO A 105 15.26 13.77 -18.29
N THR A 106 16.59 13.72 -18.19
CA THR A 106 17.46 13.34 -19.32
C THR A 106 17.25 11.87 -19.70
N ARG A 107 17.06 11.00 -18.70
CA ARG A 107 16.74 9.59 -18.92
C ARG A 107 15.38 9.43 -19.56
N LEU A 108 14.38 10.17 -19.09
CA LEU A 108 13.03 10.14 -19.64
C LEU A 108 12.97 10.67 -21.08
N ALA A 109 13.70 11.75 -21.39
CA ALA A 109 13.81 12.29 -22.73
C ALA A 109 14.45 11.28 -23.70
N TRP A 110 15.49 10.57 -23.24
CA TRP A 110 16.08 9.47 -24.02
C TRP A 110 15.06 8.37 -24.31
N LEU A 111 14.24 7.97 -23.32
CA LEU A 111 13.21 6.94 -23.51
C LEU A 111 12.18 7.38 -24.55
N ALA A 112 11.70 8.63 -24.46
CA ALA A 112 10.80 9.20 -25.44
C ALA A 112 11.38 9.12 -26.85
N GLU A 113 12.66 9.48 -27.03
CA GLU A 113 13.31 9.42 -28.33
C GLU A 113 13.40 7.98 -28.88
N ARG A 114 13.72 7.00 -28.04
CA ARG A 114 13.73 5.59 -28.44
C ARG A 114 12.35 5.09 -28.89
N LEU A 115 11.29 5.51 -28.21
CA LEU A 115 9.92 5.13 -28.57
C LEU A 115 9.49 5.79 -29.89
N ARG A 116 9.86 7.05 -30.15
CA ARG A 116 9.55 7.73 -31.42
C ARG A 116 10.15 7.04 -32.64
N GLN A 117 11.33 6.44 -32.50
CA GLN A 117 12.05 5.77 -33.59
C GLN A 117 11.33 4.51 -34.12
N THR A 118 10.32 4.02 -33.41
CA THR A 118 9.52 2.86 -33.82
C THR A 118 8.41 3.20 -34.83
N ASN A 119 8.18 4.48 -35.09
CA ASN A 119 7.06 5.03 -35.88
C ASN A 119 5.64 4.71 -35.35
N HIS A 120 5.49 4.03 -34.22
CA HIS A 120 4.19 3.83 -33.56
C HIS A 120 3.65 5.17 -33.03
N LYS A 121 2.37 5.43 -33.28
CA LYS A 121 1.67 6.67 -32.88
C LYS A 121 0.59 6.46 -31.83
N GLY A 122 0.29 5.20 -31.50
CA GLY A 122 -0.73 4.85 -30.53
C GLY A 122 -0.21 4.85 -29.09
N PRO A 123 -1.05 4.40 -28.15
CA PRO A 123 -0.67 4.29 -26.75
C PRO A 123 0.48 3.31 -26.50
N TRP A 124 1.21 3.54 -25.41
CA TRP A 124 2.30 2.68 -24.94
C TRP A 124 2.04 2.16 -23.54
N LEU A 125 2.17 0.84 -23.39
CA LEU A 125 2.18 0.15 -22.11
C LEU A 125 3.61 -0.32 -21.82
N LEU A 126 4.23 0.32 -20.85
CA LEU A 126 5.63 0.15 -20.52
C LEU A 126 5.81 -0.78 -19.30
N PRO A 127 7.02 -1.32 -19.11
CA PRO A 127 7.43 -1.86 -17.83
C PRO A 127 7.26 -0.82 -16.71
N PRO A 128 7.20 -1.23 -15.43
CA PRO A 128 6.93 -0.37 -14.28
C PRO A 128 8.08 0.60 -13.98
N TRP A 129 8.52 1.44 -14.91
CA TRP A 129 9.74 2.24 -14.80
C TRP A 129 9.50 3.74 -14.91
N LEU A 130 8.26 4.20 -14.91
CA LEU A 130 7.87 5.60 -15.10
C LEU A 130 7.96 6.39 -13.79
N GLY A 131 9.17 6.33 -13.20
CA GLY A 131 9.58 7.07 -12.02
C GLY A 131 9.36 6.33 -10.71
N ARG A 132 10.28 6.48 -9.76
CA ARG A 132 10.20 5.86 -8.43
C ARG A 132 9.66 6.86 -7.41
N ASP A 133 10.08 8.11 -7.50
CA ASP A 133 9.72 9.13 -6.52
C ASP A 133 8.62 10.06 -7.06
N GLU A 134 8.52 10.21 -8.38
CA GLU A 134 7.50 10.99 -9.09
C GLU A 134 6.85 10.15 -10.19
N GLU A 135 5.59 10.45 -10.56
CA GLU A 135 5.01 9.84 -11.76
C GLU A 135 5.60 10.50 -13.01
N ARG A 136 6.05 9.70 -13.98
CA ARG A 136 6.63 10.20 -15.24
C ARG A 136 5.78 9.90 -16.47
N ALA A 137 4.62 9.26 -16.30
CA ALA A 137 3.76 8.86 -17.40
C ALA A 137 3.17 10.07 -18.12
N THR A 138 2.75 11.10 -17.39
CA THR A 138 2.21 12.33 -18.00
C THR A 138 3.27 13.04 -18.84
N ALA A 139 4.47 13.24 -18.28
CA ALA A 139 5.58 13.88 -18.98
C ALA A 139 6.00 13.10 -20.24
N LEU A 140 6.07 11.77 -20.16
CA LEU A 140 6.36 10.92 -21.31
C LEU A 140 5.26 10.98 -22.36
N SER A 141 3.99 10.95 -21.94
CA SER A 141 2.83 11.06 -22.83
C SER A 141 2.84 12.37 -23.61
N SER A 142 3.09 13.50 -22.92
CA SER A 142 3.19 14.81 -23.56
C SER A 142 4.35 14.87 -24.56
N SER A 143 5.49 14.27 -24.23
CA SER A 143 6.66 14.20 -25.11
C SER A 143 6.36 13.38 -26.38
N LEU A 144 5.61 12.28 -26.26
CA LEU A 144 5.30 11.39 -27.39
C LEU A 144 4.08 11.84 -28.21
N GLY A 145 3.21 12.66 -27.64
CA GLY A 145 1.92 13.01 -28.24
C GLY A 145 0.93 11.82 -28.24
N ALA A 146 1.16 10.83 -27.39
CA ALA A 146 0.32 9.64 -27.27
C ALA A 146 0.24 9.17 -25.80
N PRO A 147 -0.87 8.56 -25.36
CA PRO A 147 -0.99 8.06 -23.98
C PRO A 147 0.07 7.02 -23.65
N CYS A 148 0.83 7.26 -22.59
CA CYS A 148 1.84 6.34 -22.10
C CYS A 148 1.61 6.07 -20.62
N GLY A 149 1.85 4.85 -20.20
CA GLY A 149 1.79 4.45 -18.81
C GLY A 149 2.42 3.09 -18.62
N GLU A 150 2.45 2.62 -17.38
CA GLU A 150 3.09 1.36 -17.03
C GLU A 150 2.11 0.30 -16.53
N LEU A 151 2.59 -0.94 -16.47
CA LEU A 151 1.90 -2.05 -15.80
C LEU A 151 1.82 -1.83 -14.29
N ALA A 152 0.72 -2.28 -13.70
CA ALA A 152 0.61 -2.45 -12.27
C ALA A 152 1.40 -3.69 -11.83
N THR A 153 2.28 -3.50 -10.83
CA THR A 153 3.05 -4.56 -10.20
C THR A 153 2.74 -4.66 -8.71
N GLY A 154 3.34 -5.65 -8.04
CA GLY A 154 3.30 -5.80 -6.59
C GLY A 154 3.80 -4.56 -5.84
N LEU A 155 3.43 -4.48 -4.54
CA LEU A 155 3.65 -3.31 -3.68
C LEU A 155 5.13 -3.03 -3.37
N ALA A 156 6.00 -4.03 -3.48
CA ALA A 156 7.44 -3.86 -3.38
C ALA A 156 8.05 -3.20 -4.64
N GLY A 157 7.21 -2.92 -5.66
CA GLY A 157 7.59 -2.27 -6.90
C GLY A 157 7.46 -0.74 -6.87
N PRO A 158 7.66 -0.10 -8.02
CA PRO A 158 7.78 1.36 -8.13
C PRO A 158 6.56 2.14 -7.67
N SER A 159 5.35 1.61 -7.83
CA SER A 159 4.12 2.19 -7.29
C SER A 159 4.14 2.34 -5.77
N GLY A 160 4.69 1.35 -5.05
CA GLY A 160 4.84 1.40 -3.60
C GLY A 160 5.86 2.45 -3.15
N PHE A 161 6.97 2.59 -3.89
CA PHE A 161 7.94 3.65 -3.63
C PHE A 161 7.35 5.05 -3.88
N ARG A 162 6.64 5.24 -4.99
CA ARG A 162 5.96 6.51 -5.30
C ARG A 162 4.97 6.86 -4.21
N PHE A 163 4.17 5.90 -3.74
CA PHE A 163 3.27 6.10 -2.60
C PHE A 163 4.04 6.53 -1.34
N GLY A 164 5.15 5.86 -1.02
CA GLY A 164 6.00 6.21 0.11
C GLY A 164 6.55 7.64 0.02
N ALA A 165 7.00 8.05 -1.17
CA ALA A 165 7.50 9.39 -1.44
C ALA A 165 6.38 10.45 -1.34
N MET A 166 5.20 10.19 -1.92
CA MET A 166 4.02 11.05 -1.80
C MET A 166 3.61 11.23 -0.34
N ARG A 167 3.52 10.13 0.42
CA ARG A 167 3.23 10.16 1.86
C ARG A 167 4.23 11.03 2.60
N ALA A 168 5.53 10.83 2.35
CA ALA A 168 6.58 11.61 3.01
C ALA A 168 6.47 13.11 2.73
N ARG A 169 6.15 13.49 1.48
CA ARG A 169 5.93 14.89 1.08
C ARG A 169 4.73 15.51 1.80
N VAL A 170 3.60 14.80 1.86
CA VAL A 170 2.40 15.28 2.58
C VAL A 170 2.69 15.45 4.07
N LEU A 171 3.30 14.45 4.71
CA LEU A 171 3.66 14.54 6.13
C LEU A 171 4.59 15.73 6.41
N ALA A 172 5.59 15.96 5.54
CA ALA A 172 6.50 17.09 5.68
C ALA A 172 5.80 18.45 5.48
N ALA A 173 4.89 18.55 4.51
CA ALA A 173 4.13 19.78 4.24
C ALA A 173 3.21 20.16 5.40
N GLU A 174 2.65 19.16 6.11
CA GLU A 174 1.83 19.35 7.31
C GLU A 174 2.67 19.53 8.60
N GLY A 175 4.00 19.59 8.48
CA GLY A 175 4.89 19.72 9.64
C GLY A 175 4.89 18.50 10.58
N ILE A 176 4.44 17.35 10.10
CA ILE A 176 4.38 16.11 10.90
C ILE A 176 5.78 15.50 11.00
N ALA A 177 6.29 15.41 12.23
CA ALA A 177 7.58 14.79 12.51
C ALA A 177 7.52 13.27 12.28
N ALA A 178 8.34 12.77 11.35
CA ALA A 178 8.47 11.34 11.09
C ALA A 178 9.63 10.75 11.91
N VAL A 179 9.34 9.73 12.73
CA VAL A 179 10.34 8.95 13.47
C VAL A 179 10.51 7.60 12.80
N ARG A 180 11.74 7.29 12.35
CA ARG A 180 12.05 5.98 11.76
C ARG A 180 12.38 4.96 12.84
N GLY A 181 11.63 3.88 12.89
CA GLY A 181 11.87 2.76 13.80
C GLY A 181 10.61 1.92 13.94
N PHE A 182 10.74 0.73 14.49
CA PHE A 182 9.58 -0.06 14.89
C PHE A 182 9.12 0.46 16.24
N ALA A 183 7.83 0.70 16.42
CA ALA A 183 7.31 0.88 17.77
C ALA A 183 7.42 -0.47 18.50
N GLU A 184 8.05 -0.46 19.67
CA GLU A 184 8.27 -1.67 20.48
C GLU A 184 7.33 -1.70 21.67
N ALA A 185 7.03 -0.55 22.29
CA ALA A 185 6.11 -0.46 23.41
C ALA A 185 5.39 0.88 23.47
N ILE A 186 4.12 0.86 23.84
CA ILE A 186 3.20 1.95 24.07
C ILE A 186 2.67 1.73 25.49
N ARG A 187 2.72 2.77 26.31
CA ARG A 187 2.25 2.72 27.68
C ARG A 187 1.33 3.91 27.92
N GLU A 188 0.06 3.61 28.14
CA GLU A 188 -0.95 4.61 28.50
C GLU A 188 -0.82 4.94 29.99
N GLY A 189 -0.59 6.21 30.30
CA GLY A 189 -0.68 6.80 31.62
C GLY A 189 -2.03 7.50 31.82
N ALA A 190 -2.17 8.22 32.94
CA ALA A 190 -3.38 9.00 33.21
C ALA A 190 -3.55 10.15 32.20
N ASP A 191 -2.46 10.87 31.93
CA ASP A 191 -2.48 12.12 31.16
C ASP A 191 -1.75 12.03 29.81
N ASP A 192 -0.96 10.98 29.61
CA ASP A 192 -0.09 10.80 28.45
C ASP A 192 -0.07 9.35 27.96
N VAL A 193 0.54 9.18 26.79
CA VAL A 193 0.92 7.90 26.23
C VAL A 193 2.39 7.97 25.86
N VAL A 194 3.15 6.95 26.25
CA VAL A 194 4.59 6.85 25.97
C VAL A 194 4.85 5.76 24.96
N VAL A 195 5.33 6.13 23.77
CA VAL A 195 5.79 5.21 22.72
C VAL A 195 7.32 5.06 22.79
N THR A 196 7.80 3.84 22.80
CA THR A 196 9.22 3.45 22.74
C THR A 196 9.45 2.77 21.41
N ALA A 197 10.43 3.25 20.65
CA ALA A 197 10.80 2.69 19.36
C ALA A 197 12.13 1.92 19.42
N SER A 198 12.33 1.01 18.48
CA SER A 198 13.49 0.12 18.36
C SER A 198 14.83 0.83 18.17
N ASN A 199 14.80 2.11 17.82
CA ASN A 199 15.97 2.97 17.72
C ASN A 199 16.29 3.68 19.06
N GLY A 200 15.59 3.34 20.14
CA GLY A 200 15.71 3.97 21.45
C GLY A 200 14.92 5.26 21.63
N ALA A 201 14.23 5.76 20.60
CA ALA A 201 13.41 6.96 20.73
C ALA A 201 12.24 6.73 21.68
N ARG A 202 11.98 7.72 22.55
CA ARG A 202 10.85 7.71 23.48
C ARG A 202 10.01 8.95 23.26
N LEU A 203 8.78 8.74 22.79
CA LEU A 203 7.83 9.78 22.44
C LEU A 203 6.75 9.83 23.51
N ARG A 204 6.52 11.01 24.11
CA ARG A 204 5.41 11.28 25.00
C ARG A 204 4.37 12.10 24.24
N VAL A 205 3.15 11.59 24.15
CA VAL A 205 2.06 12.17 23.35
C VAL A 205 0.74 12.09 24.12
N ASP A 206 -0.24 12.91 23.76
CA ASP A 206 -1.56 12.88 24.43
C ASP A 206 -2.40 11.66 24.02
N VAL A 207 -2.22 11.20 22.77
CA VAL A 207 -2.96 10.12 22.12
C VAL A 207 -2.09 9.37 21.13
N VAL A 208 -2.43 8.10 20.88
CA VAL A 208 -1.80 7.25 19.86
C VAL A 208 -2.85 6.70 18.91
N VAL A 209 -2.56 6.75 17.61
CA VAL A 209 -3.32 6.02 16.57
C VAL A 209 -2.47 4.85 16.08
N LEU A 210 -2.93 3.63 16.35
CA LEU A 210 -2.39 2.39 15.81
C LEU A 210 -2.88 2.24 14.37
N ALA A 211 -2.09 2.71 13.42
CA ALA A 211 -2.35 2.52 12.00
C ALA A 211 -1.42 1.42 11.46
N THR A 212 -1.89 0.18 11.44
CA THR A 212 -1.21 -0.90 10.71
C THR A 212 -2.07 -1.31 9.53
N GLY A 213 -1.44 -1.76 8.45
CA GLY A 213 -2.16 -2.01 7.21
C GLY A 213 -2.33 -0.78 6.34
N GLY A 214 -2.13 -0.97 5.03
CA GLY A 214 -1.93 0.11 4.06
C GLY A 214 -0.50 0.13 3.52
N LEU A 215 -0.33 -0.55 2.39
CA LEU A 215 0.82 -0.62 1.48
C LEU A 215 2.19 -1.07 2.04
N VAL A 216 2.60 -0.70 3.26
CA VAL A 216 3.86 -1.13 3.92
C VAL A 216 3.73 -0.97 5.45
N GLY A 217 3.02 -1.90 6.11
CA GLY A 217 2.88 -1.90 7.58
C GLY A 217 3.37 -3.22 8.18
N GLY A 218 4.19 -3.15 9.23
CA GLY A 218 4.49 -4.31 10.09
C GLY A 218 3.27 -4.72 10.92
N GLY A 219 3.24 -5.98 11.34
CA GLY A 219 2.18 -6.54 12.19
C GLY A 219 2.33 -6.17 13.67
N LEU A 220 1.23 -6.29 14.44
CA LEU A 220 1.23 -6.12 15.89
C LEU A 220 1.39 -7.48 16.58
N GLY A 221 2.34 -7.58 17.51
CA GLY A 221 2.40 -8.68 18.47
C GLY A 221 1.76 -8.25 19.80
N TYR A 222 0.90 -9.11 20.36
CA TYR A 222 0.30 -8.88 21.66
C TYR A 222 1.12 -9.60 22.73
N ALA A 223 1.51 -8.89 23.78
CA ALA A 223 2.09 -9.46 25.00
C ALA A 223 1.20 -9.13 26.21
N PRO A 224 1.21 -9.93 27.28
CA PRO A 224 1.63 -11.33 27.23
C PRO A 224 0.70 -12.11 26.31
N SER A 225 1.24 -13.02 25.48
CA SER A 225 0.41 -14.10 24.96
C SER A 225 -0.02 -14.92 26.17
N GLU A 226 -1.31 -15.18 26.36
CA GLU A 226 -1.81 -16.05 27.45
C GLU A 226 -1.18 -17.46 27.43
N ALA A 227 -0.45 -17.81 26.36
CA ALA A 227 0.51 -18.91 26.32
C ALA A 227 1.83 -18.54 27.02
N GLY A 228 1.88 -18.76 28.33
CA GLY A 228 3.12 -18.92 29.07
C GLY A 228 3.75 -20.29 28.79
N VAL A 229 5.00 -20.27 28.31
CA VAL A 229 5.99 -21.37 28.25
C VAL A 229 5.72 -22.50 27.24
N GLY A 230 6.37 -22.39 26.08
CA GLY A 230 6.78 -23.51 25.24
C GLY A 230 8.12 -23.13 24.59
N GLY A 231 9.17 -23.88 24.92
CA GLY A 231 10.56 -23.55 24.59
C GLY A 231 10.86 -23.44 23.09
N GLU A 232 11.91 -22.67 22.82
CA GLU A 232 12.58 -22.41 21.55
C GLU A 232 11.78 -21.62 20.50
N LEU A 233 11.95 -20.29 20.55
CA LEU A 233 11.72 -19.41 19.42
C LEU A 233 13.01 -19.29 18.59
N PRO A 234 12.94 -19.31 17.25
CA PRO A 234 14.08 -19.44 16.33
C PRO A 234 15.01 -18.21 16.33
N LEU A 235 16.27 -18.45 15.92
CA LEU A 235 17.44 -17.60 16.17
C LEU A 235 17.56 -16.29 15.36
N GLU A 236 16.91 -16.07 14.21
CA GLU A 236 16.94 -14.76 13.50
C GLU A 236 15.78 -14.61 12.47
N PRO A 237 15.33 -13.39 12.08
CA PRO A 237 15.00 -12.21 12.88
C PRO A 237 13.51 -11.79 12.74
N ARG A 238 12.95 -11.25 13.85
CA ARG A 238 11.64 -10.57 13.94
C ARG A 238 11.80 -9.05 13.74
N PRO A 239 10.71 -8.31 13.45
CA PRO A 239 10.23 -7.34 14.45
C PRO A 239 8.68 -7.26 14.48
N PHE A 240 8.08 -7.87 15.49
CA PHE A 240 6.71 -7.57 15.91
C PHE A 240 6.76 -6.44 16.94
N LEU A 241 5.77 -5.55 16.96
CA LEU A 241 5.53 -4.71 18.14
C LEU A 241 5.34 -5.64 19.35
N VAL A 242 6.05 -5.44 20.46
CA VAL A 242 5.94 -6.31 21.65
C VAL A 242 5.46 -5.47 22.82
N GLU A 243 4.16 -5.39 22.98
CA GLU A 243 3.57 -4.59 24.05
C GLU A 243 2.48 -5.32 24.83
N SER A 244 2.46 -5.01 26.12
CA SER A 244 1.37 -5.23 27.08
C SER A 244 0.06 -4.53 26.67
N LEU A 245 -0.56 -4.98 25.57
CA LEU A 245 -1.95 -4.68 25.24
C LEU A 245 -2.91 -5.55 26.07
N ALA A 246 -2.57 -5.83 27.34
CA ALA A 246 -3.24 -6.79 28.21
C ALA A 246 -4.74 -6.52 28.47
N SER A 247 -5.30 -5.41 27.98
CA SER A 247 -6.73 -5.08 28.02
C SER A 247 -7.38 -4.82 26.66
N SER A 248 -6.63 -4.89 25.56
CA SER A 248 -7.17 -4.66 24.21
C SER A 248 -7.93 -5.89 23.75
N ARG A 249 -9.21 -5.72 23.42
CA ARG A 249 -10.06 -6.85 23.00
C ARG A 249 -9.85 -7.15 21.52
N VAL A 250 -9.56 -8.40 21.20
CA VAL A 250 -9.52 -8.91 19.83
C VAL A 250 -10.88 -9.46 19.45
N GLY A 251 -11.32 -9.27 18.22
CA GLY A 251 -12.64 -9.73 17.77
C GLY A 251 -12.73 -10.05 16.28
N VAL A 252 -13.85 -10.70 15.93
CA VAL A 252 -14.34 -11.00 14.57
C VAL A 252 -15.87 -10.90 14.61
N ASP A 253 -16.46 -10.42 13.54
CA ASP A 253 -17.86 -10.01 13.40
C ASP A 253 -18.34 -9.11 14.56
N ASP A 254 -17.53 -8.11 14.93
CA ASP A 254 -17.74 -7.18 16.06
C ASP A 254 -17.83 -7.85 17.45
N MET A 255 -17.62 -9.16 17.50
CA MET A 255 -17.70 -9.97 18.69
C MET A 255 -16.30 -10.23 19.25
N PRO A 256 -16.12 -10.16 20.59
CA PRO A 256 -14.87 -10.58 21.20
C PRO A 256 -14.55 -12.03 20.86
N LEU A 257 -13.33 -12.26 20.35
CA LEU A 257 -12.78 -13.59 20.25
C LEU A 257 -12.42 -14.03 21.67
N LEU A 258 -13.19 -14.97 22.22
CA LEU A 258 -12.72 -15.76 23.35
C LEU A 258 -11.63 -16.66 22.80
N VAL A 259 -10.37 -16.38 23.15
CA VAL A 259 -9.25 -17.27 22.83
C VAL A 259 -9.58 -18.62 23.47
N PRO A 260 -9.84 -19.70 22.69
CA PRO A 260 -10.06 -20.99 23.29
C PRO A 260 -8.71 -21.45 23.85
N GLY A 261 -8.64 -21.77 25.15
CA GLY A 261 -7.48 -22.42 25.78
C GLY A 261 -7.27 -23.87 25.31
N SER A 262 -7.41 -24.14 24.01
CA SER A 262 -7.20 -25.46 23.42
C SER A 262 -5.75 -25.60 22.97
N MET A 263 -5.10 -26.65 23.46
CA MET A 263 -3.75 -27.09 23.07
C MET A 263 -3.58 -27.40 21.57
N PHE A 264 -4.66 -27.45 20.79
CA PHE A 264 -4.63 -27.73 19.35
C PHE A 264 -5.22 -26.60 18.47
N GLY A 265 -5.62 -25.47 19.06
CA GLY A 265 -6.27 -24.38 18.32
C GLY A 265 -7.56 -24.80 17.62
N ARG A 266 -8.04 -23.98 16.67
CA ARG A 266 -9.10 -24.34 15.72
C ARG A 266 -8.45 -24.81 14.42
N ALA A 267 -9.02 -25.83 13.79
CA ALA A 267 -8.56 -26.34 12.50
C ALA A 267 -8.60 -25.22 11.43
N PRO A 268 -7.49 -24.87 10.75
CA PRO A 268 -7.44 -23.80 9.74
C PRO A 268 -8.51 -23.93 8.66
N GLU A 269 -8.90 -25.15 8.30
CA GLU A 269 -9.93 -25.46 7.32
C GLU A 269 -11.32 -24.92 7.71
N THR A 270 -11.51 -24.57 8.98
CA THR A 270 -12.77 -24.04 9.50
C THR A 270 -12.79 -22.52 9.67
N ILE A 271 -11.62 -21.86 9.58
CA ILE A 271 -11.46 -20.44 9.93
C ILE A 271 -10.53 -19.64 9.01
N ALA A 272 -9.82 -20.29 8.09
CA ALA A 272 -8.82 -19.67 7.21
C ALA A 272 -9.24 -19.75 5.75
N TRP A 273 -8.91 -18.69 5.00
CA TRP A 273 -8.97 -18.71 3.55
C TRP A 273 -7.86 -19.62 3.00
N PRO A 274 -8.06 -20.37 1.89
CA PRO A 274 -9.24 -20.41 1.02
C PRO A 274 -10.32 -21.42 1.43
N PHE A 275 -10.19 -22.10 2.57
CA PHE A 275 -11.06 -23.23 2.94
C PHE A 275 -12.48 -22.80 3.33
N VAL A 276 -12.64 -21.58 3.82
CA VAL A 276 -13.94 -20.95 4.09
C VAL A 276 -14.05 -19.60 3.36
N ALA A 277 -15.24 -19.30 2.85
CA ALA A 277 -15.51 -18.04 2.13
C ALA A 277 -15.31 -16.79 3.02
N HIS A 278 -15.43 -16.96 4.34
CA HIS A 278 -15.29 -15.89 5.34
C HIS A 278 -14.30 -16.33 6.43
N GLY A 279 -13.00 -16.27 6.12
CA GLY A 279 -11.95 -16.65 7.08
C GLY A 279 -11.83 -15.68 8.24
N ALA A 280 -12.11 -16.16 9.46
CA ALA A 280 -11.93 -15.40 10.71
C ALA A 280 -10.48 -14.91 10.92
N LEU A 281 -9.48 -15.62 10.37
CA LEU A 281 -8.07 -15.20 10.47
C LEU A 281 -7.74 -13.95 9.64
N GLU A 282 -8.49 -13.66 8.58
CA GLU A 282 -8.31 -12.44 7.77
C GLU A 282 -9.06 -11.23 8.34
N ARG A 283 -10.06 -11.50 9.18
CA ARG A 283 -10.96 -10.51 9.79
C ARG A 283 -10.65 -10.24 11.26
N GLY A 284 -9.79 -11.03 11.88
CA GLY A 284 -9.33 -10.83 13.25
C GLY A 284 -8.57 -9.53 13.42
N GLY A 285 -8.88 -8.78 14.47
CA GLY A 285 -8.21 -7.52 14.79
C GLY A 285 -8.63 -6.94 16.14
N ALA A 286 -8.13 -5.76 16.47
CA ALA A 286 -8.56 -4.99 17.62
C ALA A 286 -10.00 -4.49 17.43
N LEU A 287 -10.82 -4.66 18.47
CA LEU A 287 -12.15 -4.09 18.52
C LEU A 287 -12.07 -2.59 18.85
N ILE A 288 -12.84 -1.80 18.11
CA ILE A 288 -12.96 -0.36 18.29
C ILE A 288 -14.40 0.05 18.65
N HIS A 289 -14.55 1.27 19.15
CA HIS A 289 -15.80 2.02 19.18
C HIS A 289 -15.90 2.93 17.95
N ASP A 290 -17.07 3.53 17.72
CA ASP A 290 -17.27 4.60 16.75
C ASP A 290 -16.19 5.68 16.91
N GLY A 291 -15.64 6.17 15.79
CA GLY A 291 -14.53 7.13 15.81
C GLY A 291 -13.14 6.49 16.02
N GLY A 292 -13.00 5.17 15.92
CA GLY A 292 -11.71 4.47 15.88
C GLY A 292 -11.06 4.21 17.23
N ARG A 293 -11.69 4.52 18.37
CA ARG A 293 -11.10 4.34 19.70
C ARG A 293 -11.06 2.86 20.10
N LEU A 294 -9.91 2.37 20.56
CA LEU A 294 -9.74 0.97 20.95
C LEU A 294 -10.58 0.63 22.20
N ARG A 295 -11.37 -0.44 22.17
CA ARG A 295 -12.23 -0.83 23.29
C ARG A 295 -11.40 -1.17 24.53
N GLY A 296 -11.70 -0.51 25.65
CA GLY A 296 -10.95 -0.68 26.91
C GLY A 296 -9.74 0.26 27.06
N ARG A 297 -9.57 1.22 26.15
CA ARG A 297 -8.54 2.26 26.18
C ARG A 297 -9.17 3.64 26.03
N GLN A 298 -8.52 4.67 26.57
CA GLN A 298 -9.03 6.05 26.47
C GLN A 298 -8.28 6.85 25.41
N ARG A 299 -6.96 6.69 25.36
CA ARG A 299 -6.02 7.50 24.56
C ARG A 299 -5.45 6.75 23.35
N ILE A 300 -5.90 5.52 23.09
CA ILE A 300 -5.42 4.68 21.98
C ILE A 300 -6.55 4.44 20.97
N PHE A 301 -6.26 4.74 19.72
CA PHE A 301 -7.13 4.56 18.55
C PHE A 301 -6.51 3.52 17.60
N ALA A 302 -7.30 2.94 16.71
CA ALA A 302 -6.84 1.95 15.74
C ALA A 302 -7.48 2.17 14.37
N ALA A 303 -6.70 1.91 13.32
CA ALA A 303 -7.08 2.09 11.93
C ALA A 303 -6.35 1.10 11.02
N GLY A 304 -6.97 0.75 9.89
CA GLY A 304 -6.40 -0.18 8.92
C GLY A 304 -6.57 -1.65 9.29
N ASP A 305 -5.57 -2.45 8.92
CA ASP A 305 -5.57 -3.91 9.05
C ASP A 305 -5.52 -4.38 10.51
N VAL A 306 -5.15 -3.51 11.47
CA VAL A 306 -5.30 -3.83 12.89
C VAL A 306 -6.77 -3.96 13.29
N VAL A 307 -7.70 -3.27 12.63
CA VAL A 307 -9.10 -3.24 13.08
C VAL A 307 -9.80 -4.54 12.69
N ALA A 308 -10.58 -5.12 13.60
CA ALA A 308 -11.41 -6.28 13.29
C ALA A 308 -12.38 -5.98 12.13
N ASP A 309 -12.70 -7.00 11.33
CA ASP A 309 -13.79 -7.00 10.35
C ASP A 309 -13.72 -5.99 9.21
N GLN A 310 -12.61 -5.27 9.08
CA GLN A 310 -12.40 -4.36 7.97
C GLN A 310 -11.87 -5.08 6.74
N ALA A 311 -12.35 -4.65 5.57
CA ALA A 311 -11.76 -5.06 4.31
C ALA A 311 -10.26 -4.69 4.30
N ARG A 312 -9.39 -5.67 4.07
CA ARG A 312 -7.92 -5.49 4.01
C ARG A 312 -7.50 -4.85 2.69
N THR A 313 -7.99 -3.63 2.47
CA THR A 313 -7.74 -2.84 1.26
C THR A 313 -7.17 -1.49 1.66
N TRP A 314 -6.27 -0.95 0.82
CA TRP A 314 -5.66 0.35 1.09
C TRP A 314 -6.70 1.47 1.27
N LEU A 315 -7.80 1.47 0.50
CA LEU A 315 -8.85 2.48 0.63
C LEU A 315 -9.63 2.35 1.94
N ALA A 316 -9.92 1.12 2.38
CA ALA A 316 -10.55 0.90 3.68
C ALA A 316 -9.61 1.35 4.82
N ALA A 317 -8.32 1.03 4.73
CA ALA A 317 -7.33 1.48 5.70
C ALA A 317 -7.18 3.01 5.74
N ALA A 318 -7.23 3.66 4.58
CA ALA A 318 -7.21 5.12 4.48
C ALA A 318 -8.48 5.75 5.08
N ALA A 319 -9.65 5.17 4.83
CA ALA A 319 -10.91 5.65 5.39
C ALA A 319 -10.93 5.53 6.92
N SER A 320 -10.57 4.36 7.46
CA SER A 320 -10.52 4.17 8.91
C SER A 320 -9.41 4.98 9.57
N GLY A 321 -8.31 5.26 8.86
CA GLY A 321 -7.27 6.19 9.31
C GLY A 321 -7.78 7.62 9.49
N LEU A 322 -8.57 8.13 8.55
CA LEU A 322 -9.19 9.47 8.66
C LEU A 322 -10.17 9.54 9.83
N GLU A 323 -10.98 8.50 10.02
CA GLU A 323 -11.93 8.42 11.12
C GLU A 323 -11.23 8.38 12.48
N ALA A 324 -10.26 7.47 12.65
CA ALA A 324 -9.49 7.36 13.89
C ALA A 324 -8.70 8.64 14.19
N GLY A 325 -8.13 9.29 13.16
CA GLY A 325 -7.45 10.57 13.31
C GLY A 325 -8.38 11.69 13.78
N ALA A 326 -9.58 11.80 13.20
CA ALA A 326 -10.58 12.78 13.62
C ALA A 326 -11.07 12.52 15.06
N GLY A 327 -11.29 11.25 15.41
CA GLY A 327 -11.62 10.84 16.78
C GLY A 327 -10.53 11.23 17.78
N ALA A 328 -9.27 10.92 17.46
CA ALA A 328 -8.12 11.25 18.31
C ALA A 328 -7.95 12.76 18.50
N ALA A 329 -8.09 13.55 17.43
CA ALA A 329 -8.00 15.01 17.50
C ALA A 329 -9.12 15.62 18.36
N THR A 330 -10.35 15.13 18.19
CA THR A 330 -11.51 15.58 18.99
C THR A 330 -11.30 15.29 20.47
N PHE A 331 -10.82 14.09 20.80
CA PHE A 331 -10.50 13.70 22.17
C PHE A 331 -9.39 14.60 22.76
N ALA A 332 -8.28 14.78 22.06
CA ALA A 332 -7.16 15.60 22.53
C ALA A 332 -7.57 17.06 22.77
N ALA A 333 -8.42 17.63 21.92
CA ALA A 333 -8.96 18.98 22.08
C ALA A 333 -9.92 19.12 23.28
N ALA A 334 -10.63 18.05 23.65
CA ALA A 334 -11.47 18.04 24.85
C ALA A 334 -10.60 18.00 26.13
N GLU A 335 -9.60 17.13 26.15
CA GLU A 335 -8.65 17.00 27.27
C GLU A 335 -7.80 18.26 27.49
N GLY A 336 -7.35 18.90 26.40
CA GLY A 336 -6.61 20.16 26.48
C GLY A 336 -7.43 21.29 27.11
N ARG A 337 -8.73 21.37 26.78
CA ARG A 337 -9.65 22.35 27.40
C ARG A 337 -9.83 22.09 28.88
N ALA A 338 -10.02 20.83 29.29
CA ALA A 338 -10.16 20.47 30.69
C ALA A 338 -8.92 20.85 31.52
N ARG A 339 -7.71 20.65 30.98
CA ARG A 339 -6.44 21.03 31.62
C ARG A 339 -6.22 22.55 31.71
N SER A 340 -6.79 23.34 30.80
CA SER A 340 -6.70 24.81 30.84
C SER A 340 -7.70 25.49 31.79
N SER A 341 -8.69 24.74 32.28
CA SER A 341 -9.77 25.24 33.15
C SER A 341 -9.64 24.89 34.63
N GLY A 342 -8.62 24.11 35.01
CA GLY A 342 -8.30 23.74 36.39
C GLY A 342 -6.99 24.36 36.83
#